data_AF-C7QZ76-F1
#
_entry.id   AF-C7QZ76-F1
#
_cell.length_a   1.000
_cell.length_b   1.000
_cell.length_c   1.000
_cell.angle_alpha   90.00
_cell.angle_beta   90.00
_cell.angle_gamma   90.00
#
_symmetry.space_group_name_H-M   'P 1'
#
loop_
_entity.id
_entity.type
_entity.pdbx_description
1 polymer ?
#
loop_
_entity_poly.entity_id
_entity_poly.type
_entity_poly.pdbx_seq_one_letter_code
_entity_poly.pdbx_strand_id
1 'polypeptide(L)'
;MSNPAGRLSRDERNERGVRGERATRTIMGLLTPEEHLVAHDLPWPGRPQANIDHLVVNAQGVFVLDTKNWSGTVTATDGELRQNGNSRASVLEKMRDQGAAINSMITAVRVDNPTLPPVPIHPILVLAAQTGISEHITTVHVVTLDQLLPALTTKPPVLDAQQVRTLAYHLAETLDFDREVTLLNAATARAQARTNPLPRREKKGTKKPSARAELAGILRLLLMGAGLLFVITQPDLVASFGHWISTTITNLITPN
;
A
#
# COMPACT_ATOMS: atom_id res chain seq x y z
N MET A 1 -2.18 -22.31 24.94
CA MET A 1 -3.04 -23.39 24.39
C MET A 1 -3.26 -23.08 22.92
N SER A 2 -2.66 -23.85 22.01
CA SER A 2 -2.72 -23.67 20.56
C SER A 2 -4.03 -24.20 19.96
N ASN A 3 -4.59 -23.46 19.00
CA ASN A 3 -5.80 -23.79 18.24
C ASN A 3 -5.57 -25.01 17.31
N PRO A 4 -6.53 -25.95 17.10
CA PRO A 4 -6.30 -27.22 16.38
C PRO A 4 -5.95 -27.12 14.88
N ALA A 5 -5.81 -25.92 14.31
CA ALA A 5 -5.53 -25.70 12.89
C ALA A 5 -4.10 -25.20 12.60
N GLY A 6 -3.20 -25.20 13.59
CA GLY A 6 -1.83 -24.68 13.44
C GLY A 6 -1.75 -23.18 13.13
N ARG A 7 -2.89 -22.47 13.16
CA ARG A 7 -2.99 -21.04 12.89
C ARG A 7 -2.80 -20.29 14.20
N LEU A 8 -1.79 -19.43 14.20
CA LEU A 8 -1.44 -18.59 15.34
C LEU A 8 -2.64 -17.76 15.78
N SER A 9 -2.81 -17.63 17.08
CA SER A 9 -3.73 -16.64 17.63
C SER A 9 -3.30 -15.23 17.21
N ARG A 10 -4.24 -14.27 17.27
CA ARG A 10 -3.96 -12.87 16.95
C ARG A 10 -2.83 -12.32 17.83
N ASP A 11 -2.83 -12.68 19.10
CA ASP A 11 -1.84 -12.22 20.08
C ASP A 11 -0.45 -12.76 19.76
N GLU A 12 -0.33 -14.07 19.48
CA GLU A 12 0.95 -14.68 19.10
C GLU A 12 1.50 -14.14 17.77
N ARG A 13 0.62 -13.73 16.84
CA ARG A 13 1.04 -13.05 15.61
C ARG A 13 1.52 -11.64 15.91
N ASN A 14 0.84 -10.92 16.80
CA ASN A 14 1.19 -9.57 17.18
C ASN A 14 2.54 -9.53 17.93
N GLU A 15 2.71 -10.40 18.92
CA GLU A 15 3.97 -10.54 19.65
C GLU A 15 5.13 -10.90 18.73
N ARG A 16 4.91 -11.75 17.72
CA ARG A 16 5.92 -12.01 16.69
C ARG A 16 6.29 -10.76 15.92
N GLY A 17 5.30 -9.98 15.49
CA GLY A 17 5.53 -8.68 14.85
C GLY A 17 6.44 -7.80 15.71
N VAL A 18 6.06 -7.59 16.98
CA VAL A 18 6.82 -6.80 17.95
C VAL A 18 8.25 -7.32 18.16
N ARG A 19 8.44 -8.64 18.24
CA ARG A 19 9.79 -9.23 18.34
C ARG A 19 10.66 -8.93 17.13
N GLY A 20 10.08 -9.01 15.93
CA GLY A 20 10.79 -8.68 14.70
C GLY A 20 11.23 -7.23 14.67
N GLU A 21 10.30 -6.31 14.93
CA GLU A 21 10.61 -4.88 14.96
C GLU A 21 11.65 -4.52 16.02
N ARG A 22 11.59 -5.14 17.21
CA ARG A 22 12.59 -4.92 18.25
C ARG A 22 13.99 -5.35 17.80
N ALA A 23 14.09 -6.48 17.10
CA ALA A 23 15.35 -6.95 16.55
C ALA A 23 15.89 -5.98 15.50
N THR A 24 15.05 -5.50 14.58
CA THR A 24 15.42 -4.47 13.58
C THR A 24 15.90 -3.19 14.25
N ARG A 25 15.18 -2.68 15.26
CA ARG A 25 15.59 -1.51 16.06
C ARG A 25 16.94 -1.73 16.75
N THR A 26 17.21 -2.93 17.24
CA THR A 26 18.49 -3.26 17.89
C THR A 26 19.66 -3.11 16.92
N ILE A 27 19.52 -3.59 15.68
CA ILE A 27 20.56 -3.45 14.65
C ILE A 27 20.74 -1.99 14.24
N MET A 28 19.65 -1.23 14.05
CA MET A 28 19.75 0.20 13.72
C MET A 28 20.32 1.03 14.87
N GLY A 29 20.20 0.58 16.12
CA GLY A 29 20.84 1.21 17.29
C GLY A 29 22.37 1.12 17.28
N LEU A 30 22.97 0.38 16.35
CA LEU A 30 24.41 0.34 16.13
C LEU A 30 24.90 1.47 15.21
N LEU A 31 23.99 2.21 14.57
CA LEU A 31 24.32 3.36 13.73
C LEU A 31 24.78 4.54 14.58
N THR A 32 25.78 5.28 14.08
CA THR A 32 26.33 6.51 14.69
C THR A 32 25.30 7.64 14.62
N PRO A 33 24.80 8.16 15.76
CA PRO A 33 23.77 9.22 15.77
C PRO A 33 24.19 10.53 15.08
N GLU A 34 25.50 10.79 14.98
CA GLU A 34 26.05 11.98 14.34
C GLU A 34 25.95 11.93 12.81
N GLU A 35 25.88 10.72 12.24
CA GLU A 35 25.85 10.47 10.79
C GLU A 35 24.49 9.95 10.31
N HIS A 36 23.62 9.55 11.25
CA HIS A 36 22.37 8.88 10.98
C HIS A 36 21.22 9.51 11.77
N LEU A 37 20.16 9.94 11.08
CA LEU A 37 18.84 10.06 11.70
C LEU A 37 18.16 8.70 11.62
N VAL A 38 17.63 8.22 12.75
CA VAL A 38 16.80 7.02 12.79
C VAL A 38 15.45 7.38 13.41
N ALA A 39 14.39 7.16 12.65
CA ALA A 39 13.02 7.41 13.08
C ALA A 39 12.19 6.13 13.00
N HIS A 40 11.17 6.02 13.86
CA HIS A 40 10.36 4.83 14.03
C HIS A 40 8.89 5.19 14.15
N ASP A 41 8.01 4.28 13.74
CA ASP A 41 6.56 4.39 13.88
C ASP A 41 6.02 5.72 13.30
N LEU A 42 6.42 5.99 12.06
CA LEU A 42 6.08 7.22 11.36
C LEU A 42 4.70 7.11 10.70
N PRO A 43 3.92 8.19 10.63
CA PRO A 43 2.71 8.18 9.82
C PRO A 43 3.07 7.90 8.36
N TRP A 44 2.22 7.15 7.66
CA TRP A 44 2.34 7.04 6.22
C TRP A 44 1.63 8.24 5.57
N PRO A 45 2.36 9.13 4.86
CA PRO A 45 1.77 10.29 4.19
C PRO A 45 0.60 9.90 3.28
N GLY A 46 -0.53 10.61 3.44
CA GLY A 46 -1.76 10.35 2.70
C GLY A 46 -2.51 9.06 3.08
N ARG A 47 -2.04 8.29 4.08
CA ARG A 47 -2.69 7.07 4.58
C ARG A 47 -2.83 7.11 6.11
N PRO A 48 -3.87 7.78 6.65
CA PRO A 48 -3.97 8.12 8.09
C PRO A 48 -4.11 6.93 9.06
N GLN A 49 -4.31 5.71 8.55
CA GLN A 49 -4.40 4.49 9.36
C GLN A 49 -3.24 3.52 9.11
N ALA A 50 -2.19 3.98 8.44
CA ALA A 50 -1.03 3.18 8.12
C ALA A 50 0.24 3.92 8.55
N ASN A 51 1.25 3.13 8.95
CA ASN A 51 2.53 3.64 9.40
C ASN A 51 3.65 3.10 8.51
N ILE A 52 4.77 3.80 8.52
CA ILE A 52 6.08 3.35 8.08
C ILE A 52 6.83 2.92 9.33
N ASP A 53 7.32 1.67 9.36
CA ASP A 53 7.89 1.09 10.57
C ASP A 53 9.14 1.87 10.99
N HIS A 54 10.07 2.09 10.04
CA HIS A 54 11.29 2.84 10.29
C HIS A 54 11.76 3.65 9.07
N LEU A 55 12.49 4.72 9.35
CA LEU A 55 13.17 5.54 8.36
C LEU A 55 14.58 5.85 8.86
N VAL A 56 15.57 5.73 7.97
CA VAL A 56 16.95 6.12 8.24
C VAL A 56 17.37 7.17 7.22
N VAL A 57 17.99 8.26 7.66
CA VAL A 57 18.61 9.27 6.80
C VAL A 57 20.10 9.29 7.09
N ASN A 58 20.93 9.16 6.08
CA ASN A 58 22.38 9.30 6.19
C ASN A 58 22.99 9.85 4.89
N ALA A 59 24.32 9.87 4.81
CA ALA A 59 25.05 10.35 3.64
C ALA A 59 24.65 9.68 2.31
N GLN A 60 24.06 8.49 2.34
CA GLN A 60 23.72 7.68 1.15
C GLN A 60 22.28 7.87 0.67
N GLY A 61 21.49 8.68 1.39
CA GLY A 61 20.11 8.97 1.07
C GLY A 61 19.15 8.58 2.20
N VAL A 62 17.93 8.20 1.81
CA VAL A 62 16.85 7.85 2.75
C VAL A 62 16.43 6.41 2.56
N PHE A 63 16.41 5.67 3.67
CA PHE A 63 16.02 4.27 3.71
C PHE A 63 14.67 4.15 4.38
N VAL A 64 13.75 3.45 3.73
CA VAL A 64 12.38 3.24 4.22
C VAL A 64 12.24 1.76 4.53
N LEU A 65 12.02 1.42 5.79
CA LEU A 65 12.05 0.04 6.24
C LEU A 65 10.68 -0.43 6.74
N ASP A 66 10.34 -1.66 6.38
CA ASP A 66 9.23 -2.42 6.98
C ASP A 66 9.78 -3.78 7.44
N THR A 67 9.38 -4.20 8.64
CA THR A 67 9.86 -5.46 9.21
C THR A 67 8.81 -6.56 9.10
N LYS A 68 9.25 -7.75 8.69
CA LYS A 68 8.43 -8.95 8.62
C LYS A 68 9.11 -10.11 9.34
N ASN A 69 8.45 -10.56 10.41
CA ASN A 69 8.88 -11.72 11.19
C ASN A 69 8.21 -13.01 10.69
N TRP A 70 8.52 -13.40 9.45
CA TRP A 70 7.90 -14.54 8.78
C TRP A 70 8.54 -15.87 9.18
N SER A 71 7.70 -16.85 9.49
CA SER A 71 8.11 -18.25 9.70
C SER A 71 7.98 -19.08 8.42
N GLY A 72 8.59 -20.26 8.45
CA GLY A 72 8.60 -21.19 7.31
C GLY A 72 9.65 -20.79 6.28
N THR A 73 9.55 -21.37 5.09
CA THR A 73 10.50 -21.14 4.00
C THR A 73 10.18 -19.81 3.31
N VAL A 74 11.13 -18.89 3.31
CA VAL A 74 11.07 -17.64 2.54
C VAL A 74 12.14 -17.69 1.46
N THR A 75 11.74 -17.39 0.23
CA THR A 75 12.67 -17.30 -0.91
C THR A 75 12.55 -15.92 -1.54
N ALA A 76 13.68 -15.30 -1.81
CA ALA A 76 13.80 -14.07 -2.61
C ALA A 76 14.75 -14.39 -3.76
N THR A 77 14.24 -14.91 -4.87
CA THR A 77 15.06 -15.33 -6.02
C THR A 77 14.30 -14.99 -7.30
N ASP A 78 15.02 -14.83 -8.41
CA ASP A 78 14.43 -14.62 -9.74
C ASP A 78 13.43 -13.43 -9.80
N GLY A 79 13.67 -12.40 -8.98
CA GLY A 79 12.79 -11.24 -8.88
C GLY A 79 11.44 -11.50 -8.18
N GLU A 80 11.28 -12.64 -7.50
CA GLU A 80 10.08 -12.98 -6.74
C GLU A 80 10.37 -13.15 -5.25
N LEU A 81 9.44 -12.65 -4.42
CA LEU A 81 9.41 -12.93 -2.99
C LEU A 81 8.29 -13.91 -2.70
N ARG A 82 8.61 -15.07 -2.11
CA ARG A 82 7.64 -16.12 -1.78
C ARG A 82 7.80 -16.57 -0.34
N GLN A 83 6.69 -16.95 0.29
CA GLN A 83 6.67 -17.58 1.61
C GLN A 83 5.82 -18.84 1.56
N ASN A 84 6.41 -19.99 1.92
CA ASN A 84 5.78 -21.31 1.83
C ASN A 84 5.13 -21.54 0.46
N GLY A 85 5.85 -21.16 -0.61
CA GLY A 85 5.37 -21.27 -1.99
C GLY A 85 4.32 -20.25 -2.44
N ASN A 86 3.89 -19.32 -1.58
CA ASN A 86 2.93 -18.28 -1.94
C ASN A 86 3.63 -16.97 -2.26
N SER A 87 3.25 -16.31 -3.36
CA SER A 87 3.77 -15.00 -3.72
C SER A 87 3.45 -13.94 -2.64
N ARG A 88 4.41 -13.05 -2.42
CA ARG A 88 4.34 -11.89 -1.54
C ARG A 88 4.54 -10.58 -2.31
N ALA A 89 4.21 -10.56 -3.61
CA ALA A 89 4.30 -9.38 -4.47
C ALA A 89 3.63 -8.13 -3.88
N SER A 90 2.46 -8.26 -3.24
CA SER A 90 1.77 -7.14 -2.59
C SER A 90 2.54 -6.49 -1.45
N VAL A 91 3.46 -7.23 -0.79
CA VAL A 91 4.35 -6.67 0.22
C VAL A 91 5.41 -5.80 -0.43
N LEU A 92 5.96 -6.24 -1.58
CA LEU A 92 6.89 -5.44 -2.36
C LEU A 92 6.22 -4.20 -2.94
N GLU A 93 4.97 -4.31 -3.42
CA GLU A 93 4.17 -3.16 -3.86
C GLU A 93 3.99 -2.16 -2.73
N LYS A 94 3.61 -2.61 -1.52
CA LYS A 94 3.51 -1.75 -0.33
C LYS A 94 4.83 -1.01 -0.05
N MET A 95 5.98 -1.69 -0.16
CA MET A 95 7.29 -1.05 0.03
C MET A 95 7.58 0.02 -1.01
N ARG A 96 7.24 -0.24 -2.28
CA ARG A 96 7.39 0.76 -3.35
C ARG A 96 6.49 1.97 -3.11
N ASP A 97 5.25 1.75 -2.68
CA ASP A 97 4.33 2.84 -2.35
C ASP A 97 4.85 3.68 -1.17
N GLN A 98 5.41 3.05 -0.13
CA GLN A 98 6.03 3.77 0.99
C GLN A 98 7.22 4.60 0.53
N GLY A 99 8.12 4.01 -0.27
CA GLY A 99 9.24 4.74 -0.87
C GLY A 99 8.81 5.92 -1.73
N ALA A 100 7.77 5.74 -2.55
CA ALA A 100 7.21 6.80 -3.38
C ALA A 100 6.61 7.95 -2.54
N ALA A 101 5.89 7.63 -1.46
CA ALA A 101 5.34 8.64 -0.56
C ALA A 101 6.43 9.48 0.11
N ILE A 102 7.49 8.83 0.60
CA ILE A 102 8.67 9.53 1.15
C ILE A 102 9.38 10.36 0.08
N ASN A 103 9.52 9.85 -1.14
CA ASN A 103 10.11 10.59 -2.25
C ASN A 103 9.34 11.87 -2.59
N SER A 104 8.00 11.83 -2.57
CA SER A 104 7.17 13.02 -2.77
C SER A 104 7.40 14.09 -1.70
N MET A 105 7.52 13.70 -0.42
CA MET A 105 7.85 14.65 0.65
C MET A 105 9.25 15.25 0.49
N ILE A 106 10.25 14.42 0.17
CA ILE A 106 11.62 14.91 -0.05
C ILE A 106 11.67 15.84 -1.25
N THR A 107 10.89 15.57 -2.30
CA THR A 107 10.76 16.46 -3.44
C THR A 107 10.24 17.83 -3.01
N ALA A 108 9.23 17.90 -2.14
CA ALA A 108 8.74 19.16 -1.59
C ALA A 108 9.81 19.87 -0.75
N VAL A 109 10.49 19.17 0.17
CA VAL A 109 11.60 19.74 0.97
C VAL A 109 12.70 20.34 0.08
N ARG A 110 13.02 19.69 -1.04
CA ARG A 110 14.04 20.15 -2.00
C ARG A 110 13.63 21.39 -2.78
N VAL A 111 12.33 21.64 -2.98
CA VAL A 111 11.86 22.89 -3.60
C VAL A 111 12.26 24.10 -2.74
N ASP A 112 12.14 23.97 -1.42
CA ASP A 112 12.50 25.03 -0.46
C ASP A 112 14.00 25.03 -0.10
N ASN A 113 14.72 23.93 -0.41
CA ASN A 113 16.13 23.72 -0.11
C ASN A 113 16.93 23.35 -1.38
N PRO A 114 17.18 24.28 -2.30
CA PRO A 114 17.77 24.00 -3.62
C PRO A 114 19.22 23.49 -3.57
N THR A 115 19.90 23.61 -2.43
CA THR A 115 21.24 23.05 -2.20
C THR A 115 21.23 21.54 -1.95
N LEU A 116 20.06 20.94 -1.73
CA LEU A 116 19.91 19.49 -1.60
C LEU A 116 19.95 18.82 -2.99
N PRO A 117 20.90 17.91 -3.23
CA PRO A 117 20.97 17.17 -4.48
C PRO A 117 19.77 16.21 -4.59
N PRO A 118 19.58 15.54 -5.74
CA PRO A 118 18.67 14.41 -5.82
C PRO A 118 19.00 13.38 -4.74
N VAL A 119 18.00 13.03 -3.91
CA VAL A 119 18.17 12.12 -2.78
C VAL A 119 17.69 10.73 -3.18
N PRO A 120 18.57 9.71 -3.22
CA PRO A 120 18.16 8.33 -3.46
C PRO A 120 17.28 7.81 -2.32
N ILE A 121 16.21 7.11 -2.70
CA ILE A 121 15.30 6.43 -1.76
C ILE A 121 15.49 4.94 -1.88
N HIS A 122 15.69 4.27 -0.74
CA HIS A 122 16.00 2.85 -0.65
C HIS A 122 14.92 2.14 0.17
N PRO A 123 13.85 1.59 -0.46
CA PRO A 123 12.90 0.72 0.23
C PRO A 123 13.59 -0.59 0.64
N ILE A 124 13.56 -0.92 1.92
CA ILE A 124 14.14 -2.14 2.48
C ILE A 124 13.07 -2.96 3.19
N LEU A 125 12.90 -4.22 2.76
CA LEU A 125 12.09 -5.19 3.48
C LEU A 125 13.00 -6.04 4.37
N VAL A 126 12.80 -5.97 5.70
CA VAL A 126 13.62 -6.73 6.66
C VAL A 126 12.90 -8.02 7.06
N LEU A 127 13.52 -9.17 6.77
CA LEU A 127 13.05 -10.50 7.13
C LEU A 127 13.66 -10.96 8.46
N ALA A 128 13.02 -10.60 9.58
CA ALA A 128 13.59 -10.73 10.92
C ALA A 128 13.76 -12.16 11.47
N ALA A 129 13.10 -13.16 10.86
CA ALA A 129 13.22 -14.58 11.23
C ALA A 129 13.94 -15.43 10.17
N GLN A 130 14.60 -14.78 9.21
CA GLN A 130 15.36 -15.42 8.15
C GLN A 130 16.82 -14.98 8.26
N THR A 131 17.73 -15.65 7.54
CA THR A 131 19.18 -15.36 7.58
C THR A 131 19.78 -15.44 6.18
N GLY A 132 20.81 -14.65 5.91
CA GLY A 132 21.64 -14.78 4.70
C GLY A 132 20.97 -14.35 3.39
N ILE A 133 19.83 -13.66 3.45
CA ILE A 133 19.18 -13.06 2.26
C ILE A 133 19.60 -11.60 2.16
N SER A 134 20.09 -11.21 0.98
CA SER A 134 20.31 -9.82 0.56
C SER A 134 20.09 -9.71 -0.94
N GLU A 135 18.84 -9.47 -1.34
CA GLU A 135 18.40 -9.57 -2.72
C GLU A 135 17.64 -8.33 -3.17
N HIS A 136 17.97 -7.81 -4.34
CA HIS A 136 17.24 -6.69 -4.94
C HIS A 136 16.12 -7.23 -5.83
N ILE A 137 14.88 -6.98 -5.43
CA ILE A 137 13.70 -7.27 -6.24
C ILE A 137 13.16 -5.96 -6.77
N THR A 138 13.41 -5.67 -8.05
CA THR A 138 13.15 -4.36 -8.68
C THR A 138 13.83 -3.22 -7.91
N THR A 139 13.06 -2.34 -7.27
CA THR A 139 13.55 -1.22 -6.44
C THR A 139 13.59 -1.52 -4.94
N VAL A 140 13.13 -2.69 -4.49
CA VAL A 140 13.08 -3.06 -3.07
C VAL A 140 14.26 -3.97 -2.73
N HIS A 141 15.05 -3.61 -1.72
CA HIS A 141 16.11 -4.47 -1.19
C HIS A 141 15.53 -5.34 -0.07
N VAL A 142 15.45 -6.64 -0.32
CA VAL A 142 14.99 -7.62 0.67
C VAL A 142 16.22 -8.13 1.42
N VAL A 143 16.26 -7.88 2.72
CA VAL A 143 17.41 -8.22 3.57
C VAL A 143 16.99 -8.99 4.80
N THR A 144 17.94 -9.72 5.35
CA THR A 144 17.86 -10.31 6.69
C THR A 144 18.60 -9.44 7.70
N LEU A 145 18.38 -9.68 9.00
CA LEU A 145 18.95 -8.82 10.05
C LEU A 145 20.48 -8.75 9.98
N ASP A 146 21.15 -9.85 9.64
CA ASP A 146 22.59 -9.92 9.47
C ASP A 146 23.10 -9.10 8.26
N GLN A 147 22.24 -8.82 7.29
CA GLN A 147 22.55 -8.03 6.10
C GLN A 147 22.07 -6.57 6.20
N LEU A 148 21.34 -6.21 7.26
CA LEU A 148 20.71 -4.90 7.38
C LEU A 148 21.74 -3.77 7.52
N LEU A 149 22.73 -3.93 8.41
CA LEU A 149 23.72 -2.88 8.63
C LEU A 149 24.53 -2.58 7.35
N PRO A 150 25.09 -3.58 6.62
CA PRO A 150 25.69 -3.34 5.31
C PRO A 150 24.76 -2.68 4.30
N ALA A 151 23.49 -3.09 4.24
CA ALA A 151 22.52 -2.50 3.33
C ALA A 151 22.29 -1.00 3.57
N LEU A 152 22.43 -0.54 4.82
CA LEU A 152 22.27 0.85 5.24
C LEU A 152 23.54 1.70 5.10
N THR A 153 24.73 1.10 4.95
CA THR A 153 26.01 1.82 5.10
C THR A 153 27.03 1.60 3.98
N THR A 154 26.76 0.76 2.98
CA THR A 154 27.74 0.44 1.92
C THR A 154 27.53 1.19 0.60
N LYS A 155 26.47 2.00 0.50
CA LYS A 155 26.16 2.72 -0.75
C LYS A 155 27.10 3.92 -0.96
N PRO A 156 27.26 4.43 -2.18
CA PRO A 156 28.02 5.66 -2.39
C PRO A 156 27.35 6.85 -1.67
N PRO A 157 28.12 7.71 -0.97
CA PRO A 157 27.56 8.91 -0.36
C PRO A 157 27.17 9.93 -1.43
N VAL A 158 26.04 10.59 -1.21
CA VAL A 158 25.44 11.61 -2.08
C VAL A 158 25.06 12.88 -1.32
N LEU A 159 25.00 12.82 0.01
CA LEU A 159 24.75 13.94 0.91
C LEU A 159 25.96 14.17 1.80
N ASP A 160 26.33 15.44 1.99
CA ASP A 160 27.24 15.84 3.05
C ASP A 160 26.53 15.92 4.41
N ALA A 161 27.30 16.09 5.49
CA ALA A 161 26.75 16.11 6.85
C ALA A 161 25.76 17.25 7.10
N GLN A 162 25.93 18.41 6.45
CA GLN A 162 24.98 19.53 6.57
C GLN A 162 23.67 19.21 5.84
N GLN A 163 23.76 18.66 4.63
CA GLN A 163 22.60 18.23 3.84
C GLN A 163 21.81 17.13 4.55
N VAL A 164 22.48 16.16 5.19
CA VAL A 164 21.82 15.14 6.03
C VAL A 164 21.04 15.80 7.16
N ARG A 165 21.64 16.76 7.89
CA ARG A 165 20.95 17.48 8.98
C ARG A 165 19.77 18.30 8.48
N THR A 166 19.92 19.05 7.39
CA THR A 166 18.83 19.83 6.77
C THR A 166 17.67 18.93 6.36
N LEU A 167 17.97 17.82 5.68
CA LEU A 167 16.94 16.87 5.24
C LEU A 167 16.25 16.21 6.44
N ALA A 168 17.02 15.78 7.43
CA ALA A 168 16.51 15.17 8.65
C ALA A 168 15.56 16.09 9.42
N TYR A 169 15.94 17.37 9.59
CA TYR A 169 15.12 18.38 10.27
C TYR A 169 13.77 18.56 9.58
N HIS A 170 13.76 18.80 8.26
CA HIS A 170 12.51 19.05 7.54
C HIS A 170 11.64 17.82 7.40
N LEU A 171 12.24 16.62 7.27
CA LEU A 171 11.47 15.38 7.30
C LEU A 171 10.80 15.15 8.65
N ALA A 172 11.52 15.38 9.76
CA ALA A 172 10.94 15.27 11.10
C ALA A 172 9.79 16.26 11.29
N GLU A 173 9.98 17.53 10.91
CA GLU A 173 8.96 18.57 10.98
C GLU A 173 7.71 18.21 10.16
N THR A 174 7.90 17.77 8.91
CA THR A 174 6.80 17.38 8.02
C THR A 174 6.05 16.17 8.56
N LEU A 175 6.77 15.16 9.07
CA LEU A 175 6.18 13.92 9.59
C LEU A 175 5.42 14.15 10.91
N ASP A 176 5.92 15.03 11.79
CA ASP A 176 5.21 15.41 13.01
C ASP A 176 3.93 16.19 12.70
N PHE A 177 3.98 17.10 11.73
CA PHE A 177 2.79 17.80 11.25
C PHE A 177 1.77 16.83 10.62
N ASP A 178 2.22 15.93 9.75
CA ASP A 178 1.37 14.90 9.12
C ASP A 178 0.73 13.98 10.18
N ARG A 179 1.46 13.67 11.26
CA ARG A 179 0.94 12.91 12.40
C ARG A 179 -0.20 13.66 13.08
N GLU A 180 -0.03 14.94 13.37
CA GLU A 180 -1.06 15.76 14.03
C GLU A 180 -2.34 15.86 13.18
N VAL A 181 -2.19 16.17 11.89
CA VAL A 181 -3.30 16.23 10.93
C VAL A 181 -3.99 14.87 10.79
N THR A 182 -3.22 13.80 10.70
CA THR A 182 -3.73 12.42 10.65
C THR A 182 -4.55 12.06 11.88
N LEU A 183 -4.04 12.37 13.08
CA LEU A 183 -4.73 12.11 14.33
C LEU A 183 -6.03 12.93 14.44
N LEU A 184 -6.00 14.20 14.00
CA LEU A 184 -7.18 15.05 13.98
C LEU A 184 -8.26 14.52 13.01
N ASN A 185 -7.86 14.12 11.81
CA ASN A 185 -8.77 13.54 10.82
C ASN A 185 -9.37 12.22 11.31
N ALA A 186 -8.56 11.35 11.93
CA ALA A 186 -9.04 10.10 12.51
C ALA A 186 -9.99 10.32 13.69
N ALA A 187 -9.71 11.29 14.56
CA ALA A 187 -10.59 11.68 15.65
C ALA A 187 -11.94 12.22 15.14
N THR A 188 -11.89 13.07 14.11
CA THR A 188 -13.08 13.63 13.46
C THR A 188 -13.94 12.53 12.83
N ALA A 189 -13.32 11.61 12.08
CA ALA A 189 -14.02 10.47 11.49
C ALA A 189 -14.67 9.56 12.54
N ARG A 190 -13.99 9.32 13.68
CA ARG A 190 -14.56 8.55 14.81
C ARG A 190 -15.72 9.29 15.47
N ALA A 191 -15.62 10.61 15.64
CA ALA A 191 -16.70 11.42 16.19
C ALA A 191 -17.94 11.37 15.29
N GLN A 192 -17.76 11.54 13.98
CA GLN A 192 -18.84 11.44 12.98
C GLN A 192 -19.50 10.05 12.97
N ALA A 193 -18.70 8.98 13.07
CA ALA A 193 -19.24 7.61 13.15
C ALA A 193 -20.02 7.34 14.44
N ARG A 194 -19.70 8.03 15.55
CA ARG A 194 -20.44 7.95 16.82
C ARG A 194 -21.76 8.73 16.79
N THR A 195 -21.78 9.89 16.14
CA THR A 195 -22.97 10.73 16.03
C THR A 195 -23.94 10.26 14.95
N ASN A 196 -23.46 9.48 13.98
CA ASN A 196 -24.28 8.93 12.90
C ASN A 196 -24.21 7.39 12.92
N PRO A 197 -24.81 6.73 13.93
CA PRO A 197 -24.86 5.27 13.94
C PRO A 197 -25.61 4.81 12.69
N LEU A 198 -24.93 4.04 11.83
CA LEU A 198 -25.57 3.38 10.70
C LEU A 198 -26.87 2.73 11.20
N PRO A 199 -28.02 2.90 10.49
CA PRO A 199 -29.26 2.29 10.90
C PRO A 199 -29.01 0.80 11.07
N ARG A 200 -29.27 0.30 12.29
CA ARG A 200 -29.10 -1.09 12.68
C ARG A 200 -29.82 -1.94 11.64
N ARG A 201 -29.07 -2.58 10.74
CA ARG A 201 -29.65 -3.48 9.74
C ARG A 201 -30.35 -4.59 10.51
N GLU A 202 -31.67 -4.50 10.57
CA GLU A 202 -32.53 -5.51 11.16
C GLU A 202 -32.15 -6.83 10.52
N LYS A 203 -31.73 -7.80 11.34
CA LYS A 203 -31.49 -9.16 10.88
C LYS A 203 -32.84 -9.75 10.47
N LYS A 204 -33.30 -9.49 9.24
CA LYS A 204 -34.36 -10.28 8.62
C LYS A 204 -33.82 -11.71 8.51
N GLY A 205 -34.40 -12.61 9.30
CA GLY A 205 -34.10 -14.03 9.27
C GLY A 205 -34.17 -14.54 7.84
N THR A 206 -33.06 -15.11 7.37
CA THR A 206 -32.98 -15.74 6.05
C THR A 206 -33.82 -17.01 6.07
N LYS A 207 -35.07 -16.92 5.61
CA LYS A 207 -35.80 -18.11 5.15
C LYS A 207 -35.09 -18.61 3.89
N LYS A 208 -34.72 -19.89 3.85
CA LYS A 208 -34.14 -20.56 2.67
C LYS A 208 -35.04 -20.30 1.46
N PRO A 209 -34.50 -19.95 0.28
CA PRO A 209 -35.30 -19.74 -0.92
C PRO A 209 -35.91 -21.07 -1.35
N SER A 210 -37.20 -21.06 -1.69
CA SER A 210 -37.88 -22.21 -2.27
C SER A 210 -37.53 -22.34 -3.75
N ALA A 211 -37.52 -23.58 -4.25
CA ALA A 211 -37.11 -23.98 -5.61
C ALA A 211 -37.81 -23.22 -6.77
N ARG A 212 -38.88 -22.47 -6.49
CA ARG A 212 -39.55 -21.60 -7.48
C ARG A 212 -38.74 -20.35 -7.84
N ALA A 213 -37.84 -19.88 -6.97
CA ALA A 213 -37.04 -18.67 -7.22
C ALA A 213 -35.87 -18.90 -8.21
N GLU A 214 -35.30 -20.12 -8.25
CA GLU A 214 -34.21 -20.44 -9.20
C GLU A 214 -34.71 -20.55 -10.64
N LEU A 215 -35.93 -21.07 -10.85
CA LEU A 215 -36.53 -21.19 -12.18
C LEU A 215 -36.80 -19.83 -12.84
N ALA A 216 -37.16 -18.81 -12.04
CA ALA A 216 -37.39 -17.46 -12.52
C ALA A 216 -36.08 -16.74 -12.92
N GLY A 217 -34.96 -17.07 -12.28
CA GLY A 217 -33.64 -16.54 -12.63
C GLY A 217 -33.12 -17.08 -13.97
N ILE A 218 -33.31 -18.38 -14.21
CA ILE A 218 -32.90 -19.04 -15.46
C ILE A 218 -33.72 -18.53 -16.65
N LEU A 219 -35.03 -18.31 -16.46
CA LEU A 219 -35.91 -17.78 -17.52
C LEU A 219 -35.55 -16.35 -17.95
N ARG A 220 -35.08 -15.51 -17.01
CA ARG A 220 -34.61 -14.15 -17.32
C ARG A 220 -33.31 -14.13 -18.12
N LEU A 221 -32.40 -15.07 -17.86
CA LEU A 221 -31.14 -15.17 -18.59
C LEU A 221 -31.36 -15.62 -20.05
N LEU A 222 -32.31 -16.53 -20.28
CA LEU A 222 -32.66 -17.01 -21.63
C LEU A 222 -33.34 -15.91 -22.47
N LEU A 223 -34.17 -15.05 -21.87
CA LEU A 223 -34.80 -13.93 -22.58
C LEU A 223 -33.80 -12.84 -22.99
N MET A 224 -32.74 -12.59 -22.18
CA MET A 224 -31.68 -11.65 -22.54
C MET A 224 -30.79 -12.18 -23.68
N GLY A 225 -30.52 -13.49 -23.72
CA GLY A 225 -29.76 -14.11 -24.80
C GLY A 225 -30.48 -14.09 -26.15
N ALA A 226 -31.81 -14.31 -26.15
CA ALA A 226 -32.62 -14.29 -27.37
C ALA A 226 -32.73 -12.88 -27.99
N GLY A 227 -32.82 -11.83 -27.16
CA GLY A 227 -32.86 -10.45 -27.64
C GLY A 227 -31.56 -10.00 -28.33
N LEU A 228 -30.41 -10.46 -27.81
CA LEU A 228 -29.11 -10.15 -28.40
C LEU A 228 -28.88 -10.89 -29.74
N LEU A 229 -29.43 -12.10 -29.89
CA LEU A 229 -29.34 -12.85 -31.14
C LEU A 229 -30.28 -12.29 -32.23
N PHE A 230 -31.45 -11.76 -31.84
CA PHE A 230 -32.43 -11.16 -32.77
C PHE A 230 -31.91 -9.88 -33.45
N VAL A 231 -31.12 -9.06 -32.73
CA VAL A 231 -30.52 -7.82 -33.26
C VAL A 231 -29.44 -8.10 -34.32
N ILE A 232 -28.78 -9.26 -34.27
CA ILE A 232 -27.70 -9.61 -35.21
C ILE A 232 -28.26 -10.09 -36.57
N THR A 233 -29.51 -10.54 -36.63
CA THR A 233 -30.09 -11.18 -37.82
C THR A 233 -30.96 -10.28 -38.71
N GLN A 234 -31.14 -8.99 -38.40
CA GLN A 234 -31.99 -8.07 -39.17
C GLN A 234 -31.32 -6.68 -39.32
N PRO A 235 -30.31 -6.52 -40.20
CA PRO A 235 -29.58 -5.27 -40.37
C PRO A 235 -30.41 -4.12 -40.97
N ASP A 236 -31.52 -4.41 -41.64
CA ASP A 236 -32.32 -3.40 -42.36
C ASP A 236 -33.15 -2.49 -41.44
N LEU A 237 -33.44 -2.90 -40.20
CA LEU A 237 -34.19 -2.09 -39.23
C LEU A 237 -33.33 -1.02 -38.54
N VAL A 238 -32.01 -1.21 -38.48
CA VAL A 238 -31.08 -0.21 -37.92
C VAL A 238 -30.92 0.97 -38.88
N ALA A 239 -30.99 0.72 -40.19
CA ALA A 239 -30.91 1.76 -41.22
C ALA A 239 -32.14 2.70 -41.21
N SER A 240 -33.34 2.16 -40.94
CA SER A 240 -34.56 2.99 -40.86
C SER A 240 -34.61 3.87 -39.60
N PHE A 241 -34.00 3.46 -38.49
CA PHE A 241 -33.95 4.26 -37.26
C PHE A 241 -32.93 5.42 -37.37
N GLY A 242 -31.80 5.20 -38.07
CA GLY A 242 -30.81 6.24 -38.33
C GLY A 242 -31.35 7.39 -39.20
N HIS A 243 -32.23 7.10 -40.16
CA HIS A 243 -32.79 8.13 -41.04
C HIS A 243 -33.80 9.05 -40.32
N TRP A 244 -34.55 8.52 -39.35
CA TRP A 244 -35.50 9.29 -38.53
C TRP A 244 -34.81 10.27 -37.56
N ILE A 245 -33.69 9.86 -36.95
CA ILE A 245 -32.91 10.74 -36.06
C ILE A 245 -32.27 11.90 -36.85
N SER A 246 -31.75 11.62 -38.05
CA SER A 246 -31.11 12.65 -38.89
C SER A 246 -32.08 13.75 -39.35
N THR A 247 -33.33 13.39 -39.67
CA THR A 247 -34.36 14.38 -40.08
C THR A 247 -34.88 15.21 -38.90
N THR A 248 -34.90 14.65 -37.69
CA THR A 248 -35.38 15.34 -36.48
C THR A 248 -34.35 16.35 -35.95
N ILE A 249 -33.05 16.04 -36.04
CA ILE A 249 -31.98 16.95 -35.58
C ILE A 249 -31.77 18.11 -36.56
N THR A 250 -31.88 17.88 -37.87
CA THR A 250 -31.69 18.92 -38.89
C THR A 250 -32.78 20.02 -38.80
N ASN A 251 -34.01 19.65 -38.48
CA ASN A 251 -35.12 20.60 -38.28
C ASN A 251 -35.04 21.41 -36.97
N LEU A 252 -34.16 21.03 -36.03
CA LEU A 252 -33.97 21.74 -34.76
C LEU A 252 -32.86 22.81 -34.83
N ILE A 253 -31.94 22.73 -35.81
CA ILE A 253 -30.73 23.57 -35.86
C ILE A 253 -30.88 24.74 -36.85
N THR A 254 -31.80 24.66 -37.80
CA THR A 254 -32.20 25.80 -38.66
C THR A 254 -33.71 25.84 -38.84
N PRO A 255 -34.47 26.42 -37.89
CA PRO A 255 -35.78 26.96 -38.22
C PRO A 255 -35.58 28.21 -39.09
N ASN A 256 -36.32 28.33 -40.19
CA ASN A 256 -36.53 29.62 -40.86
C ASN A 256 -37.19 30.61 -39.89
#